data_AF-A0A9D4THD6-F1
#
_entry.id   AF-A0A9D4THD6-F1
#
_cell.length_a   1.000
_cell.length_b   1.000
_cell.length_c   1.000
_cell.angle_alpha   90.00
_cell.angle_beta   90.00
_cell.angle_gamma   90.00
#
_symmetry.space_group_name_H-M   'P 1'
#
loop_
_entity.id
_entity.type
_entity.pdbx_description
1 polymer ?
#
loop_
_entity_poly.entity_id
_entity_poly.type
_entity_poly.pdbx_seq_one_letter_code
_entity_poly.pdbx_strand_id
1 'polypeptide(L)'
;MLHARSLTIAFCVVFLGLAFTATARNMLQEDPASWADPSGTPQECTGSFFAGNQWAGDEIECHVCPNNEYQLKCDLDTDIVGDDSAKCEFGRAGLAGAVDNAREFDCVLDNSQDPPLQCDWVKLQNDLPGCAWEPVSRILATWKPVE
;
A
#
# COMPACT_ATOMS: atom_id res chain seq x y z
N MET A 1 24.76 -75.95 4.85
CA MET A 1 23.31 -75.70 4.78
C MET A 1 23.11 -74.21 4.59
N LEU A 2 22.63 -73.82 3.41
CA LEU A 2 22.17 -72.46 3.08
C LEU A 2 20.96 -72.10 3.96
N HIS A 3 20.89 -70.86 4.46
CA HIS A 3 19.64 -70.09 4.54
C HIS A 3 19.94 -68.60 4.34
N ALA A 4 19.57 -68.13 3.14
CA ALA A 4 19.06 -66.80 2.80
C ALA A 4 17.96 -66.35 3.82
N ARG A 5 17.54 -65.09 4.02
CA ARG A 5 17.52 -63.85 3.22
C ARG A 5 17.01 -62.69 4.11
N SER A 6 17.33 -61.45 3.70
CA SER A 6 16.57 -60.18 3.76
C SER A 6 15.57 -59.89 4.89
N LEU A 7 15.68 -58.71 5.52
CA LEU A 7 14.80 -57.57 5.20
C LEU A 7 15.37 -56.23 5.72
N THR A 8 15.40 -55.28 4.78
CA THR A 8 15.64 -53.84 4.87
C THR A 8 14.68 -53.14 5.83
N ILE A 9 15.09 -52.04 6.46
CA ILE A 9 14.36 -50.74 6.49
C ILE A 9 15.34 -49.68 7.00
N ALA A 10 15.79 -48.84 6.07
CA ALA A 10 16.37 -47.54 6.36
C ALA A 10 15.22 -46.56 6.63
N PHE A 11 15.18 -45.96 7.82
CA PHE A 11 14.29 -44.82 8.09
C PHE A 11 15.16 -43.57 8.13
N CYS A 12 15.22 -42.88 6.99
CA CYS A 12 15.72 -41.51 6.87
C CYS A 12 14.85 -40.59 7.74
N VAL A 13 15.38 -40.17 8.88
CA VAL A 13 14.81 -39.06 9.66
C VAL A 13 15.64 -37.83 9.34
N VAL A 14 15.44 -37.27 8.15
CA VAL A 14 15.89 -35.92 7.80
C VAL A 14 14.74 -34.98 8.11
N PHE A 15 14.53 -34.67 9.39
CA PHE A 15 13.80 -33.46 9.77
C PHE A 15 14.78 -32.30 9.74
N LEU A 16 15.03 -31.77 8.55
CA LEU A 16 15.54 -30.41 8.40
C LEU A 16 14.41 -29.50 8.88
N GLY A 17 14.44 -29.15 10.16
CA GLY A 17 13.66 -28.05 10.70
C GLY A 17 14.16 -26.77 10.04
N LEU A 18 13.50 -26.35 8.96
CA LEU A 18 13.52 -24.98 8.50
C LEU A 18 12.91 -24.15 9.63
N ALA A 19 13.75 -23.66 10.53
CA ALA A 19 13.40 -22.59 11.44
C ALA A 19 13.07 -21.38 10.56
N PHE A 20 11.80 -21.19 10.25
CA PHE A 20 11.28 -19.91 9.82
C PHE A 20 11.53 -18.96 10.99
N THR A 21 12.66 -18.25 10.96
CA THR A 21 12.80 -17.03 11.74
C THR A 21 11.76 -16.08 11.17
N ALA A 22 10.58 -16.05 11.79
CA ALA A 22 9.66 -14.95 11.65
C ALA A 22 10.41 -13.72 12.17
N THR A 23 11.03 -12.97 11.26
CA THR A 23 11.57 -11.66 11.56
C THR A 23 10.37 -10.81 11.92
N ALA A 24 10.05 -10.73 13.21
CA ALA A 24 9.17 -9.71 13.73
C ALA A 24 9.84 -8.38 13.38
N ARG A 25 9.41 -7.76 12.28
CA ARG A 25 9.75 -6.37 11.98
C ARG A 25 9.11 -5.59 13.12
N ASN A 26 9.93 -5.20 14.08
CA ASN A 26 9.56 -4.16 15.03
C ASN A 26 9.42 -2.90 14.19
N MET A 27 8.20 -2.66 13.70
CA MET A 27 7.87 -1.46 12.96
C MET A 27 7.79 -0.36 14.01
N LEU A 28 8.93 0.24 14.31
CA LEU A 28 8.93 1.62 14.78
C LEU A 28 8.24 2.39 13.67
N GLN A 29 6.95 2.64 13.86
CA GLN A 29 6.18 3.40 12.92
C GLN A 29 6.79 4.79 12.90
N GLU A 30 7.55 5.06 11.84
CA GLU A 30 8.09 6.38 11.59
C GLU A 30 6.93 7.36 11.56
N ASP A 31 7.17 8.57 12.05
CA ASP A 31 6.17 9.64 12.06
C ASP A 31 5.71 9.90 10.62
N PRO A 32 4.43 9.75 10.27
CA PRO A 32 3.94 9.95 8.91
C PRO A 32 4.29 11.33 8.34
N ALA A 33 4.44 12.35 9.19
CA ALA A 33 4.85 13.68 8.76
C ALA A 33 6.24 13.68 8.10
N SER A 34 7.12 12.76 8.50
CA SER A 34 8.46 12.61 7.92
C SER A 34 8.46 12.02 6.51
N TRP A 35 7.33 11.47 6.04
CA TRP A 35 7.21 10.89 4.70
C TRP A 35 6.79 11.91 3.66
N ALA A 36 6.39 13.12 4.06
CA ALA A 36 5.92 14.14 3.13
C ALA A 36 7.00 14.49 2.08
N ASP A 37 6.58 14.59 0.82
CA ASP A 37 7.46 14.93 -0.29
C ASP A 37 7.82 16.42 -0.24
N PRO A 38 9.10 16.78 -0.08
CA PRO A 38 9.50 18.18 0.02
C PRO A 38 9.29 18.97 -1.27
N SER A 39 9.11 18.30 -2.42
CA SER A 39 8.81 18.94 -3.69
C SER A 39 7.34 19.36 -3.84
N GLY A 40 6.47 18.93 -2.93
CA GLY A 40 5.05 19.25 -2.92
C GLY A 40 4.20 18.26 -3.72
N THR A 41 4.60 17.84 -4.92
CA THR A 41 3.87 16.87 -5.75
C THR A 41 4.74 15.66 -6.09
N PRO A 42 4.40 14.45 -5.61
CA PRO A 42 5.14 13.23 -5.93
C PRO A 42 5.14 12.91 -7.43
N GLN A 43 6.25 12.36 -7.93
CA GLN A 43 6.41 12.04 -9.36
C GLN A 43 5.37 11.03 -9.87
N GLU A 44 4.90 10.12 -9.02
CA GLU A 44 3.83 9.15 -9.31
C GLU A 44 2.51 9.80 -9.73
N CYS A 45 2.31 11.04 -9.30
CA CYS A 45 1.15 11.86 -9.62
C CYS A 45 1.41 12.80 -10.81
N THR A 46 2.62 12.76 -11.40
CA THR A 46 3.01 13.56 -12.56
C THR A 46 3.10 12.70 -13.82
N GLY A 47 2.12 12.80 -14.72
CA GLY A 47 2.20 12.18 -16.06
C GLY A 47 1.18 11.10 -16.41
N SER A 48 0.18 10.82 -15.56
CA SER A 48 -1.01 10.03 -15.91
C SER A 48 -1.79 10.68 -17.07
N PHE A 49 -2.69 9.96 -17.74
CA PHE A 49 -3.55 10.54 -18.81
C PHE A 49 -4.48 11.68 -18.30
N PHE A 50 -4.54 11.85 -16.97
CA PHE A 50 -5.19 12.91 -16.22
C PHE A 50 -4.21 13.92 -15.58
N ALA A 51 -2.97 14.01 -16.10
CA ALA A 51 -1.95 14.95 -15.62
C ALA A 51 -2.42 16.41 -15.76
N GLY A 52 -3.00 16.93 -14.67
CA GLY A 52 -3.47 18.29 -14.45
C GLY A 52 -3.54 18.57 -12.96
N ASN A 53 -4.06 19.74 -12.58
CA ASN A 53 -4.11 20.30 -11.21
C ASN A 53 -4.79 19.44 -10.11
N GLN A 54 -5.04 18.15 -10.32
CA GLN A 54 -5.64 17.22 -9.35
C GLN A 54 -4.88 17.19 -8.01
N TRP A 55 -3.55 17.32 -8.04
CA TRP A 55 -2.78 17.44 -6.79
C TRP A 55 -3.16 18.64 -5.90
N ALA A 56 -3.77 19.67 -6.48
CA ALA A 56 -4.25 20.86 -5.78
C ALA A 56 -5.77 20.89 -5.61
N GLY A 57 -6.46 19.77 -5.83
CA GLY A 57 -7.91 19.64 -5.67
C GLY A 57 -8.33 18.59 -4.63
N ASP A 58 -9.61 18.28 -4.66
CA ASP A 58 -10.33 17.27 -3.89
C ASP A 58 -10.08 15.83 -4.38
N GLU A 59 -9.62 15.65 -5.63
CA GLU A 59 -9.33 14.34 -6.22
C GLU A 59 -7.86 14.20 -6.67
N ILE A 60 -7.22 13.04 -6.40
CA ILE A 60 -5.92 12.66 -6.96
C ILE A 60 -5.94 11.29 -7.63
N GLU A 61 -5.18 11.15 -8.72
CA GLU A 61 -4.94 9.87 -9.40
C GLU A 61 -3.44 9.69 -9.72
N CYS A 62 -2.78 8.74 -9.05
CA CYS A 62 -1.34 8.51 -9.12
C CYS A 62 -1.01 7.07 -9.57
N HIS A 63 -0.04 6.93 -10.47
CA HIS A 63 0.47 5.62 -10.87
C HIS A 63 1.64 5.21 -9.99
N VAL A 64 1.51 4.04 -9.37
CA VAL A 64 2.47 3.54 -8.41
C VAL A 64 3.01 2.18 -8.86
N CYS A 65 4.16 1.80 -8.30
CA CYS A 65 4.97 0.65 -8.70
C CYS A 65 5.61 0.78 -10.11
N PRO A 66 6.66 -0.02 -10.41
CA PRO A 66 7.30 0.00 -11.72
C PRO A 66 6.32 -0.27 -12.87
N ASN A 67 6.55 0.38 -14.01
CA ASN A 67 5.71 0.28 -15.22
C ASN A 67 4.25 0.72 -15.04
N ASN A 68 3.95 1.53 -14.01
CA ASN A 68 2.60 2.02 -13.71
C ASN A 68 1.61 0.86 -13.54
N GLU A 69 2.03 -0.23 -12.91
CA GLU A 69 1.21 -1.44 -12.77
C GLU A 69 -0.01 -1.22 -11.88
N TYR A 70 0.13 -0.36 -10.86
CA TYR A 70 -0.92 -0.04 -9.91
C TYR A 70 -1.28 1.44 -9.98
N GLN A 71 -2.46 1.75 -9.48
CA GLN A 71 -3.00 3.09 -9.42
C GLN A 71 -3.62 3.31 -8.04
N LEU A 72 -3.31 4.46 -7.46
CA LEU A 72 -3.99 5.04 -6.31
C LEU A 72 -4.92 6.13 -6.83
N LYS A 73 -6.18 6.09 -6.44
CA LYS A 73 -7.14 7.17 -6.61
C LYS A 73 -7.61 7.59 -5.25
N CYS A 74 -7.75 8.87 -4.98
CA CYS A 74 -8.42 9.33 -3.78
C CYS A 74 -9.31 10.51 -4.12
N ASP A 75 -10.46 10.58 -3.46
CA ASP A 75 -11.42 11.66 -3.57
C ASP A 75 -11.82 12.12 -2.17
N LEU A 76 -11.95 13.42 -1.96
CA LEU A 76 -12.47 13.99 -0.73
C LEU A 76 -14.00 13.89 -0.78
N ASP A 77 -14.56 12.98 0.01
CA ASP A 77 -16.01 12.92 0.15
C ASP A 77 -16.46 14.04 1.09
N THR A 78 -17.04 15.12 0.55
CA THR A 78 -17.65 16.21 1.33
C THR A 78 -19.17 16.20 1.26
N ASP A 79 -19.77 15.21 0.60
CA ASP A 79 -21.22 15.13 0.38
C ASP A 79 -21.99 14.88 1.69
N ILE A 80 -21.29 14.46 2.75
CA ILE A 80 -21.87 14.23 4.09
C ILE A 80 -21.33 15.28 5.07
N VAL A 81 -22.23 16.14 5.56
CA VAL A 81 -21.91 17.13 6.60
C VAL A 81 -21.31 16.44 7.83
N GLY A 82 -20.02 16.67 8.09
CA GLY A 82 -19.28 16.15 9.23
C GLY A 82 -18.49 14.86 8.97
N ASP A 83 -18.43 14.40 7.73
CA ASP A 83 -17.49 13.35 7.27
C ASP A 83 -16.51 13.99 6.29
N ASP A 84 -15.43 14.59 6.81
CA ASP A 84 -14.32 15.05 5.98
C ASP A 84 -13.36 13.85 5.88
N SER A 85 -13.60 12.92 4.96
CA SER A 85 -12.69 11.79 4.73
C SER A 85 -12.28 11.66 3.27
N ALA A 86 -11.01 11.34 3.07
CA ALA A 86 -10.51 10.96 1.76
C ALA A 86 -10.78 9.47 1.54
N LYS A 87 -11.60 9.17 0.54
CA LYS A 87 -11.89 7.81 0.09
C LYS A 87 -10.89 7.42 -0.98
N CYS A 88 -10.08 6.43 -0.69
CA CYS A 88 -9.01 6.00 -1.57
C CYS A 88 -9.25 4.59 -2.12
N GLU A 89 -8.92 4.41 -3.39
CA GLU A 89 -8.93 3.14 -4.11
C GLU A 89 -7.51 2.80 -4.58
N PHE A 90 -7.08 1.57 -4.34
CA PHE A 90 -5.81 1.03 -4.82
C PHE A 90 -6.03 -0.25 -5.62
N GLY A 91 -5.70 -0.23 -6.91
CA GLY A 91 -5.92 -1.36 -7.81
C GLY A 91 -4.93 -1.41 -8.96
N ARG A 92 -5.03 -2.44 -9.80
CA ARG A 92 -4.23 -2.51 -11.04
C ARG A 92 -4.65 -1.39 -11.99
N ALA A 93 -3.67 -0.83 -12.69
CA ALA A 93 -3.92 0.22 -13.67
C ALA A 93 -4.29 -0.33 -15.06
N GLY A 94 -4.76 0.56 -15.94
CA GLY A 94 -5.02 0.26 -17.35
C GLY A 94 -6.12 -0.79 -17.55
N LEU A 95 -5.99 -1.60 -18.61
CA LEU A 95 -6.98 -2.64 -18.94
C LEU A 95 -7.11 -3.72 -17.86
N ALA A 96 -6.07 -3.91 -17.05
CA ALA A 96 -6.11 -4.85 -15.94
C ALA A 96 -6.99 -4.35 -14.79
N GLY A 97 -7.12 -3.03 -14.62
CA GLY A 97 -7.97 -2.42 -13.59
C GLY A 97 -9.47 -2.64 -13.83
N ALA A 98 -9.91 -2.77 -15.09
CA ALA A 98 -11.31 -2.98 -15.42
C ALA A 98 -11.91 -4.30 -14.90
N VAL A 99 -11.05 -5.25 -14.51
CA VAL A 99 -11.43 -6.55 -13.96
C VAL A 99 -10.86 -6.81 -12.57
N ASP A 100 -10.14 -5.84 -12.01
CA ASP A 100 -9.54 -5.92 -10.69
C ASP A 100 -10.51 -5.40 -9.63
N ASN A 101 -10.56 -6.05 -8.48
CA ASN A 101 -11.29 -5.50 -7.33
C ASN A 101 -10.32 -4.54 -6.63
N ALA A 102 -10.46 -3.24 -6.91
CA ALA A 102 -9.68 -2.22 -6.22
C ALA A 102 -9.92 -2.33 -4.70
N ARG A 103 -8.85 -2.11 -3.95
CA ARG A 103 -8.88 -2.08 -2.49
C ARG A 103 -9.27 -0.69 -2.06
N GLU A 104 -10.37 -0.59 -1.32
CA GLU A 104 -10.86 0.67 -0.77
C GLU A 104 -10.37 0.87 0.66
N PHE A 105 -9.99 2.10 1.00
CA PHE A 105 -9.67 2.52 2.36
C PHE A 105 -9.94 4.01 2.54
N ASP A 106 -10.26 4.39 3.77
CA ASP A 106 -10.60 5.76 4.11
C ASP A 106 -9.54 6.36 5.03
N CYS A 107 -9.26 7.65 4.84
CA CYS A 107 -8.42 8.44 5.72
C CYS A 107 -9.20 9.66 6.20
N VAL A 108 -9.32 9.82 7.52
CA VAL A 108 -10.01 10.99 8.09
C VAL A 108 -9.16 12.23 7.84
N LEU A 109 -9.77 13.32 7.37
CA LEU A 109 -9.11 14.60 7.19
C LEU A 109 -9.19 15.41 8.49
N ASP A 110 -8.03 15.65 9.12
CA ASP A 110 -7.89 16.57 10.24
C ASP A 110 -6.82 17.63 9.90
N ASN A 111 -7.28 18.78 9.42
CA ASN A 111 -6.41 19.91 9.05
C ASN A 111 -5.64 20.53 10.25
N SER A 112 -5.92 20.10 11.48
CA SER A 112 -5.15 20.51 12.67
C SER A 112 -3.92 19.64 12.94
N GLN A 113 -3.79 18.51 12.24
CA GLN A 113 -2.70 17.55 12.38
C GLN A 113 -1.78 17.53 11.14
N ASP A 114 -0.55 17.06 11.33
CA ASP A 114 0.41 16.84 10.25
C ASP A 114 0.87 15.37 10.29
N PRO A 115 0.70 14.57 9.20
CA PRO A 115 -0.01 14.93 7.97
C PRO A 115 -1.50 15.15 8.24
N PRO A 116 -2.26 15.87 7.38
CA PRO A 116 -3.68 16.11 7.64
C PRO A 116 -4.54 14.84 7.48
N LEU A 117 -4.11 13.90 6.65
CA LEU A 117 -4.79 12.62 6.44
C LEU A 117 -4.41 11.60 7.52
N GLN A 118 -5.36 11.27 8.39
CA GLN A 118 -5.23 10.29 9.47
C GLN A 118 -5.63 8.88 9.00
N CYS A 119 -4.75 8.22 8.28
CA CYS A 119 -4.96 6.84 7.82
C CYS A 119 -4.60 5.79 8.89
N ASP A 120 -5.18 4.59 8.82
CA ASP A 120 -4.64 3.42 9.52
C ASP A 120 -3.42 2.90 8.74
N TRP A 121 -2.27 3.53 9.01
CA TRP A 121 -1.01 3.25 8.32
C TRP A 121 -0.52 1.81 8.47
N VAL A 122 -0.81 1.16 9.61
CA VAL A 122 -0.42 -0.24 9.84
C VAL A 122 -1.24 -1.15 8.95
N LYS A 123 -2.55 -0.95 8.90
CA LYS A 123 -3.42 -1.70 8.00
C LYS A 123 -3.01 -1.47 6.54
N LEU A 124 -2.81 -0.21 6.15
CA LEU A 124 -2.41 0.15 4.80
C LEU A 124 -1.08 -0.52 4.40
N GLN A 125 -0.09 -0.56 5.30
CA GLN A 125 1.18 -1.24 5.03
C GLN A 125 1.06 -2.75 4.85
N ASN A 126 0.14 -3.39 5.58
CA ASN A 126 -0.12 -4.83 5.45
C ASN A 126 -0.91 -5.15 4.19
N ASP A 127 -1.78 -4.24 3.76
CA ASP A 127 -2.64 -4.43 2.61
C ASP A 127 -1.90 -4.11 1.30
N LEU A 128 -1.04 -3.10 1.27
CA LEU A 128 -0.35 -2.70 0.05
C LEU A 128 0.76 -3.69 -0.37
N PRO A 129 0.94 -3.94 -1.68
CA PRO A 129 2.12 -4.65 -2.15
C PRO A 129 3.38 -3.84 -1.82
N GLY A 130 4.51 -4.53 -1.61
CA GLY A 130 5.73 -3.87 -1.14
C GLY A 130 6.26 -2.73 -2.03
N CYS A 131 5.96 -2.74 -3.33
CA CYS A 131 6.31 -1.65 -4.24
C CYS A 131 5.45 -0.38 -4.10
N ALA A 132 4.28 -0.50 -3.47
CA ALA A 132 3.31 0.58 -3.35
C ALA A 132 3.37 1.27 -1.99
N TRP A 133 3.88 0.62 -0.94
CA TRP A 133 3.91 1.19 0.40
C TRP A 133 4.57 2.57 0.44
N GLU A 134 5.80 2.66 -0.05
CA GLU A 134 6.59 3.89 -0.02
C GLU A 134 5.93 5.03 -0.82
N PRO A 135 5.51 4.85 -2.10
CA PRO A 135 4.86 5.94 -2.82
C PRO A 135 3.49 6.31 -2.25
N VAL A 136 2.65 5.33 -1.84
CA VAL A 136 1.32 5.63 -1.30
C VAL A 136 1.42 6.38 0.04
N SER A 137 2.29 5.94 0.95
CA SER A 137 2.50 6.62 2.23
C SER A 137 3.00 8.05 2.04
N ARG A 138 3.96 8.27 1.13
CA ARG A 138 4.43 9.62 0.76
C ARG A 138 3.31 10.48 0.17
N ILE A 139 2.53 9.94 -0.77
CA ILE A 139 1.40 10.66 -1.39
C ILE A 139 0.41 11.12 -0.32
N LEU A 140 -0.08 10.21 0.51
CA LEU A 140 -1.10 10.52 1.53
C LEU A 140 -0.55 11.40 2.65
N ALA A 141 0.75 11.33 2.97
CA ALA A 141 1.37 12.25 3.92
C ALA A 141 1.53 13.67 3.36
N THR A 142 1.57 13.82 2.03
CA THR A 142 1.83 15.12 1.37
C THR A 142 0.55 15.81 0.94
N TRP A 143 -0.44 15.04 0.48
CA TRP A 143 -1.67 15.58 -0.09
C TRP A 143 -2.50 16.32 0.97
N LYS A 144 -2.94 17.52 0.60
CA LYS A 144 -3.77 18.39 1.43
C LYS A 144 -5.02 18.75 0.62
N PRO A 145 -6.03 17.87 0.60
CA PRO A 145 -7.22 18.10 -0.21
C PRO A 145 -7.90 19.41 0.21
N VAL A 146 -8.35 20.16 -0.80
CA VAL A 146 -9.13 21.39 -0.65
C VAL A 146 -10.26 21.37 -1.67
N GLU A 147 -11.45 21.78 -1.26
CA GLU A 147 -12.57 22.08 -2.17
C GLU A 147 -12.28 23.29 -3.07
#